data_AF-A0A1X9YZY5-F1
#
_entry.id   AF-A0A1X9YZY5-F1
#
_cell.length_a   1.000
_cell.length_b   1.000
_cell.length_c   1.000
_cell.angle_alpha   90.00
_cell.angle_beta   90.00
_cell.angle_gamma   90.00
#
_symmetry.space_group_name_H-M   'P 1'
#
loop_
_entity.id
_entity.type
_entity.pdbx_description
1 polymer ?
#
loop_
_entity_poly.entity_id
_entity_poly.type
_entity_poly.pdbx_seq_one_letter_code
_entity_poly.pdbx_strand_id
1 'polypeptide(L)'
;MKKRLTLLVLFGLSLAGYAQNATTVDKEKLFDFYQTQRYADAAQYLKGIYGEEVNDFKTLSQIGYCFLMAGNNVEAEKFYSKAYTLQPQHLPTLFSLGSINTKRGNTERAKLYYGQIVKIDSNNFNVYKLLANLYTLPKDSLKLKYLLKANQINPLEGDVATDLAEEHSAYQQYEKAYQVLDIAIKGDSDNLVLQRAKLPIANQLKKYGEVITSGEKLLKDAADAGVIKDVAKAYYYTKKYQKAIDLFKLLEEAAMENEATLYYTSLSYRALKDYPQAAVYTRKTIDEAISPNTSSYYSLLGLVYEENNQLTLANAAYKKGLQFKATPTLYYRLAVFYDTRLKQGKNALKYYNLYLKSRPSLMDDKEEIKFSKDRIAQLNLTD
;
A
#
# COMPACT_ATOMS: atom_id res chain seq x y z
N MET A 1 -109.01 -31.80 3.67
CA MET A 1 -107.76 -31.86 4.46
C MET A 1 -106.74 -30.94 3.79
N LYS A 2 -106.60 -29.68 4.23
CA LYS A 2 -105.54 -29.15 5.12
C LYS A 2 -104.09 -29.45 4.70
N LYS A 3 -103.40 -28.35 4.29
CA LYS A 3 -102.03 -27.91 4.68
C LYS A 3 -100.85 -28.66 4.03
N ARG A 4 -99.69 -28.08 3.67
CA ARG A 4 -99.04 -26.75 3.77
C ARG A 4 -97.88 -26.78 2.75
N LEU A 5 -97.72 -25.76 1.90
CA LEU A 5 -96.59 -24.81 1.92
C LEU A 5 -95.28 -25.29 2.59
N THR A 6 -94.26 -25.61 1.79
CA THR A 6 -92.85 -25.40 2.18
C THR A 6 -92.02 -25.00 0.96
N LEU A 7 -91.62 -23.72 0.98
CA LEU A 7 -90.63 -23.11 0.12
C LEU A 7 -89.25 -23.65 0.53
N LEU A 8 -88.46 -24.18 -0.41
CA LEU A 8 -87.07 -24.55 -0.14
C LEU A 8 -86.17 -23.86 -1.16
N VAL A 9 -85.73 -22.66 -0.76
CA VAL A 9 -84.64 -21.91 -1.39
C VAL A 9 -83.36 -22.64 -1.04
N LEU A 10 -82.77 -23.35 -1.99
CA LEU A 10 -81.41 -23.86 -1.87
C LEU A 10 -80.47 -22.88 -2.56
N PHE A 11 -79.84 -22.06 -1.73
CA PHE A 11 -78.65 -21.29 -2.04
C PHE A 11 -77.56 -22.26 -2.53
N GLY A 12 -77.40 -22.34 -3.86
CA GLY A 12 -76.17 -22.85 -4.44
C GLY A 12 -75.09 -21.80 -4.18
N LEU A 13 -74.34 -21.97 -3.09
CA LEU A 13 -73.06 -21.31 -2.87
C LEU A 13 -72.22 -21.52 -4.13
N SER A 14 -72.05 -20.46 -4.92
CA SER A 14 -70.90 -20.35 -5.79
C SER A 14 -69.68 -20.40 -4.87
N LEU A 15 -69.06 -21.58 -4.77
CA LEU A 15 -67.66 -21.68 -4.46
C LEU A 15 -66.95 -20.91 -5.58
N ALA A 16 -66.79 -19.60 -5.37
CA ALA A 16 -65.68 -18.88 -5.92
C ALA A 16 -64.46 -19.59 -5.32
N GLY A 17 -63.98 -20.61 -6.04
CA GLY A 17 -62.62 -21.05 -5.90
C GLY A 17 -61.81 -19.78 -6.13
N TYR A 18 -61.30 -19.21 -5.04
CA TYR A 18 -60.11 -18.40 -5.12
C TYR A 18 -59.02 -19.33 -5.63
N ALA A 19 -58.99 -19.52 -6.95
CA ALA A 19 -57.76 -19.85 -7.63
C ALA A 19 -56.79 -18.76 -7.15
N GLN A 20 -55.79 -19.17 -6.36
CA GLN A 20 -54.57 -18.40 -6.28
C GLN A 20 -54.14 -18.19 -7.72
N ASN A 21 -54.43 -17.01 -8.27
CA ASN A 21 -53.75 -16.52 -9.44
C ASN A 21 -52.30 -16.41 -9.00
N ALA A 22 -51.53 -17.48 -9.21
CA ALA A 22 -50.09 -17.38 -9.26
C ALA A 22 -49.83 -16.42 -10.41
N THR A 23 -49.71 -15.12 -10.11
CA THR A 23 -49.29 -14.10 -11.05
C THR A 23 -47.93 -14.54 -11.54
N THR A 24 -47.91 -15.15 -12.72
CA THR A 24 -46.68 -15.55 -13.37
C THR A 24 -45.85 -14.29 -13.61
N VAL A 25 -44.53 -14.42 -13.46
CA VAL A 25 -43.63 -13.29 -13.68
C VAL A 25 -43.77 -12.81 -15.12
N ASP A 26 -44.12 -11.54 -15.26
CA ASP A 26 -44.04 -10.82 -16.51
C ASP A 26 -42.57 -10.60 -16.85
N LYS A 27 -42.09 -11.38 -17.81
CA LYS A 27 -40.70 -11.38 -18.23
C LYS A 27 -40.34 -10.10 -18.98
N GLU A 28 -41.28 -9.50 -19.71
CA GLU A 28 -41.04 -8.26 -20.44
C GLU A 28 -40.85 -7.10 -19.46
N LYS A 29 -41.72 -7.01 -18.46
CA LYS A 29 -41.57 -6.02 -17.38
C LYS A 29 -40.28 -6.19 -16.59
N LEU A 30 -39.91 -7.42 -16.25
CA LEU A 30 -38.66 -7.68 -15.54
C LEU A 30 -37.43 -7.35 -16.39
N PHE A 31 -37.50 -7.65 -17.68
CA PHE A 31 -36.45 -7.29 -18.63
C PHE A 31 -36.29 -5.77 -18.77
N ASP A 32 -37.39 -5.02 -18.86
CA ASP A 32 -37.38 -3.55 -18.85
C ASP A 32 -36.66 -3.00 -17.60
N PHE A 33 -36.97 -3.53 -16.41
CA PHE A 33 -36.27 -3.13 -15.20
C PHE A 33 -34.76 -3.36 -15.26
N TYR A 34 -34.31 -4.46 -15.86
CA TYR A 34 -32.87 -4.73 -16.00
C TYR A 34 -32.21 -3.81 -17.03
N GLN A 35 -32.83 -3.59 -18.18
CA GLN A 35 -32.28 -2.70 -19.21
C GLN A 35 -32.19 -1.25 -18.74
N THR A 36 -33.16 -0.81 -17.94
CA THR A 36 -33.21 0.54 -17.36
C THR A 36 -32.50 0.65 -16.01
N GLN A 37 -31.79 -0.40 -15.56
CA GLN A 37 -31.08 -0.48 -14.28
C GLN A 37 -31.95 -0.20 -13.04
N ARG A 38 -33.27 -0.37 -13.15
CA ARG A 38 -34.25 -0.21 -12.07
C ARG A 38 -34.32 -1.46 -11.19
N TYR A 39 -33.19 -1.84 -10.62
CA TYR A 39 -33.05 -3.08 -9.85
C TYR A 39 -33.84 -3.08 -8.52
N ALA A 40 -34.07 -1.91 -7.91
CA ALA A 40 -34.93 -1.79 -6.74
C ALA A 40 -36.38 -2.17 -7.08
N ASP A 41 -36.89 -1.69 -8.21
CA ASP A 41 -38.24 -2.00 -8.70
C ASP A 41 -38.37 -3.47 -9.09
N ALA A 42 -37.35 -4.03 -9.76
CA ALA A 42 -37.29 -5.47 -10.06
C ALA A 42 -37.35 -6.31 -8.78
N ALA A 43 -36.61 -5.93 -7.74
CA ALA A 43 -36.60 -6.64 -6.47
C ALA A 43 -37.98 -6.61 -5.80
N GLN A 44 -38.63 -5.44 -5.74
CA GLN A 44 -39.96 -5.31 -5.16
C GLN A 44 -41.02 -6.05 -5.98
N TYR A 45 -40.94 -6.01 -7.31
CA TYR A 45 -41.84 -6.73 -8.20
C TYR A 45 -41.77 -8.24 -7.99
N LEU A 46 -40.57 -8.81 -7.97
CA LEU A 46 -40.36 -10.24 -7.73
C LEU A 46 -40.79 -10.62 -6.30
N LYS A 47 -40.44 -9.82 -5.30
CA LYS A 47 -40.83 -10.06 -3.90
C LYS A 47 -42.36 -9.99 -3.71
N GLY A 48 -43.05 -9.10 -4.43
CA GLY A 48 -44.51 -9.01 -4.42
C GLY A 48 -45.21 -10.22 -5.03
N ILE A 49 -44.61 -10.85 -6.04
CA ILE A 49 -45.14 -12.06 -6.69
C ILE A 49 -44.89 -13.31 -5.84
N TYR A 50 -43.65 -13.50 -5.40
CA TYR A 50 -43.21 -14.75 -4.77
C TYR A 50 -43.35 -14.75 -3.24
N GLY A 51 -43.47 -13.57 -2.61
CA GLY A 51 -43.54 -13.42 -1.17
C GLY A 51 -42.23 -13.72 -0.45
N GLU A 52 -42.27 -13.65 0.89
CA GLU A 52 -41.12 -13.90 1.77
C GLU A 52 -40.81 -15.39 1.95
N GLU A 53 -41.79 -16.27 1.74
CA GLU A 53 -41.68 -17.73 1.94
C GLU A 53 -41.16 -18.49 0.72
N VAL A 54 -40.68 -17.77 -0.31
CA VAL A 54 -40.10 -18.39 -1.50
C VAL A 54 -38.91 -19.29 -1.13
N ASN A 55 -38.94 -20.52 -1.65
CA ASN A 55 -37.95 -21.57 -1.33
C ASN A 55 -37.38 -22.25 -2.60
N ASP A 56 -37.45 -21.56 -3.74
CA ASP A 56 -36.78 -21.98 -4.98
C ASP A 56 -35.45 -21.25 -5.14
N PHE A 57 -34.39 -22.01 -5.41
CA PHE A 57 -33.04 -21.49 -5.55
C PHE A 57 -32.92 -20.40 -6.62
N LYS A 58 -33.54 -20.60 -7.79
CA LYS A 58 -33.41 -19.68 -8.93
C LYS A 58 -34.05 -18.34 -8.59
N THR A 59 -35.24 -18.37 -8.02
CA THR A 59 -36.00 -17.18 -7.62
C THR A 59 -35.32 -16.44 -6.47
N LEU A 60 -34.86 -17.17 -5.43
CA LEU A 60 -34.09 -16.60 -4.33
C LEU A 60 -32.83 -15.88 -4.84
N SER A 61 -32.09 -16.52 -5.76
CA SER A 61 -30.88 -15.94 -6.35
C SER A 61 -31.20 -14.72 -7.21
N GLN A 62 -32.32 -14.73 -7.95
CA GLN A 62 -32.75 -13.60 -8.78
C GLN A 62 -33.18 -12.39 -7.95
N ILE A 63 -33.94 -12.61 -6.87
CA ILE A 63 -34.32 -11.53 -5.93
C ILE A 63 -33.07 -10.98 -5.24
N GLY A 64 -32.19 -11.86 -4.75
CA GLY A 64 -30.91 -11.48 -4.15
C GLY A 64 -30.05 -10.63 -5.08
N TYR A 65 -29.96 -11.01 -6.36
CA TYR A 65 -29.26 -10.25 -7.39
C TYR A 65 -29.85 -8.85 -7.58
N CYS A 66 -31.18 -8.73 -7.66
CA CYS A 66 -31.83 -7.42 -7.81
C CYS A 66 -31.53 -6.50 -6.62
N PHE A 67 -31.61 -7.01 -5.38
CA PHE A 67 -31.25 -6.23 -4.21
C PHE A 67 -29.76 -5.86 -4.18
N LEU A 68 -28.87 -6.77 -4.59
CA LEU A 68 -27.44 -6.51 -4.66
C LEU A 68 -27.11 -5.38 -5.65
N MET A 69 -27.70 -5.43 -6.85
CA MET A 69 -27.52 -4.39 -7.87
C MET A 69 -28.17 -3.07 -7.48
N ALA A 70 -29.24 -3.09 -6.68
CA ALA A 70 -29.83 -1.91 -6.07
C ALA A 70 -29.02 -1.33 -4.89
N GLY A 71 -27.89 -1.94 -4.53
CA GLY A 71 -27.07 -1.53 -3.39
C GLY A 71 -27.64 -1.91 -2.01
N ASN A 72 -28.79 -2.60 -1.95
CA ASN A 72 -29.40 -3.06 -0.72
C ASN A 72 -28.77 -4.39 -0.26
N ASN A 73 -27.57 -4.27 0.32
CA ASN A 73 -26.77 -5.40 0.80
C ASN A 73 -27.44 -6.18 1.96
N VAL A 74 -28.42 -5.60 2.65
CA VAL A 74 -29.13 -6.26 3.76
C VAL A 74 -30.14 -7.27 3.21
N GLU A 75 -31.03 -6.82 2.34
CA GLU A 75 -32.01 -7.72 1.71
C GLU A 75 -31.30 -8.73 0.78
N ALA A 76 -30.26 -8.29 0.04
CA ALA A 76 -29.47 -9.20 -0.79
C ALA A 76 -28.90 -10.37 0.03
N GLU A 77 -28.31 -10.09 1.20
CA GLU A 77 -27.76 -11.14 2.07
C GLU A 77 -28.86 -12.12 2.52
N LYS A 78 -30.04 -11.62 2.88
CA LYS A 78 -31.17 -12.44 3.33
C LYS A 78 -31.57 -13.45 2.27
N PHE A 79 -31.78 -13.01 1.02
CA PHE A 79 -32.19 -13.88 -0.07
C PHE A 79 -31.06 -14.84 -0.52
N TYR A 80 -29.81 -14.35 -0.60
CA TYR A 80 -28.68 -15.22 -0.91
C TYR A 80 -28.36 -16.23 0.20
N SER A 81 -28.64 -15.92 1.46
CA SER A 81 -28.47 -16.87 2.58
C SER A 81 -29.47 -18.03 2.47
N LYS A 82 -30.72 -17.75 2.09
CA LYS A 82 -31.72 -18.79 1.76
C LYS A 82 -31.31 -19.60 0.52
N ALA A 83 -30.78 -18.95 -0.52
CA ALA A 83 -30.26 -19.65 -1.68
C ALA A 83 -29.09 -20.59 -1.31
N TYR A 84 -28.21 -20.12 -0.42
CA TYR A 84 -27.08 -20.90 0.10
C TYR A 84 -27.52 -22.12 0.92
N THR A 85 -28.62 -22.05 1.68
CA THR A 85 -29.14 -23.25 2.39
C THR A 85 -29.62 -24.34 1.43
N LEU A 86 -30.08 -23.97 0.23
CA LEU A 86 -30.51 -24.92 -0.79
C LEU A 86 -29.34 -25.49 -1.60
N GLN A 87 -28.35 -24.66 -1.91
CA GLN A 87 -27.17 -25.06 -2.68
C GLN A 87 -25.89 -24.46 -2.08
N PRO A 88 -25.32 -25.10 -1.04
CA PRO A 88 -24.19 -24.52 -0.28
C PRO A 88 -22.89 -24.44 -1.07
N GLN A 89 -22.74 -25.23 -2.14
CA GLN A 89 -21.54 -25.25 -2.98
C GLN A 89 -21.70 -24.43 -4.27
N HIS A 90 -22.80 -23.68 -4.43
CA HIS A 90 -23.01 -22.88 -5.63
C HIS A 90 -22.08 -21.65 -5.63
N LEU A 91 -21.06 -21.69 -6.51
CA LEU A 91 -19.99 -20.68 -6.58
C LEU A 91 -20.50 -19.23 -6.69
N PRO A 92 -21.41 -18.87 -7.62
CA PRO A 92 -21.93 -17.50 -7.69
C PRO A 92 -22.60 -17.00 -6.41
N THR A 93 -23.27 -17.89 -5.67
CA THR A 93 -23.92 -17.54 -4.39
C THR A 93 -22.87 -17.27 -3.32
N LEU A 94 -21.84 -18.11 -3.25
CA LEU A 94 -20.70 -17.89 -2.33
C LEU A 94 -19.97 -16.58 -2.65
N PHE A 95 -19.73 -16.27 -3.93
CA PHE A 95 -19.14 -14.99 -4.34
C PHE A 95 -20.02 -13.81 -3.92
N SER A 96 -21.33 -13.90 -4.14
CA SER A 96 -22.28 -12.85 -3.77
C SER A 96 -22.29 -12.62 -2.26
N LEU A 97 -22.38 -13.68 -1.45
CA LEU A 97 -22.33 -13.58 0.01
C LEU A 97 -21.00 -13.06 0.53
N GLY A 98 -19.88 -13.49 -0.05
CA GLY A 98 -18.54 -12.97 0.27
C GLY A 98 -18.42 -11.48 -0.04
N SER A 99 -18.88 -11.05 -1.22
CA SER A 99 -18.85 -9.65 -1.64
C SER A 99 -19.74 -8.76 -0.76
N ILE A 100 -20.96 -9.20 -0.48
CA ILE A 100 -21.91 -8.52 0.41
C ILE A 100 -21.30 -8.34 1.80
N ASN A 101 -20.72 -9.41 2.37
CA ASN A 101 -20.10 -9.34 3.70
C ASN A 101 -18.84 -8.46 3.70
N THR A 102 -18.06 -8.44 2.62
CA THR A 102 -16.92 -7.51 2.45
C THR A 102 -17.40 -6.06 2.48
N LYS A 103 -18.42 -5.70 1.68
CA LYS A 103 -18.98 -4.34 1.62
C LYS A 103 -19.60 -3.88 2.94
N ARG A 104 -20.04 -4.82 3.77
CA ARG A 104 -20.64 -4.56 5.09
C ARG A 104 -19.63 -4.55 6.24
N GLY A 105 -18.34 -4.76 5.98
CA GLY A 105 -17.30 -4.85 7.01
C GLY A 105 -17.32 -6.15 7.82
N ASN A 106 -18.11 -7.14 7.40
CA ASN A 106 -18.19 -8.47 8.03
C ASN A 106 -17.05 -9.37 7.53
N THR A 107 -15.80 -8.96 7.79
CA THR A 107 -14.59 -9.59 7.23
C THR A 107 -14.51 -11.10 7.50
N GLU A 108 -14.86 -11.57 8.69
CA GLU A 108 -14.79 -13.00 9.03
C GLU A 108 -15.80 -13.85 8.26
N ARG A 109 -17.01 -13.32 8.01
CA ARG A 109 -18.00 -14.01 7.17
C ARG A 109 -17.57 -14.02 5.70
N ALA A 110 -16.97 -12.93 5.22
CA ALA A 110 -16.41 -12.88 3.87
C ALA A 110 -15.30 -13.93 3.68
N LYS A 111 -14.36 -14.03 4.62
CA LYS A 111 -13.31 -15.08 4.63
C LYS A 111 -13.91 -16.48 4.63
N LEU A 112 -14.98 -16.72 5.39
CA LEU A 112 -15.66 -18.01 5.41
C LEU A 112 -16.23 -18.38 4.03
N TYR A 113 -16.97 -17.49 3.38
CA TYR A 113 -17.57 -17.79 2.07
C TYR A 113 -16.52 -17.93 0.97
N TYR A 114 -15.52 -17.05 0.92
CA TYR A 114 -14.41 -17.17 -0.03
C TYR A 114 -13.53 -18.39 0.23
N GLY A 115 -13.33 -18.77 1.50
CA GLY A 115 -12.62 -20.00 1.86
C GLY A 115 -13.34 -21.27 1.41
N GLN A 116 -14.68 -21.26 1.34
CA GLN A 116 -15.44 -22.37 0.74
C GLN A 116 -15.22 -22.47 -0.77
N ILE A 117 -15.17 -21.33 -1.47
CA ILE A 117 -14.85 -21.31 -2.91
C ILE A 117 -13.49 -21.94 -3.17
N VAL A 118 -12.46 -21.64 -2.36
CA VAL A 118 -11.12 -22.26 -2.50
C VAL A 118 -11.15 -23.79 -2.34
N LYS A 119 -12.05 -24.33 -1.53
CA LYS A 119 -12.21 -25.79 -1.37
C LYS A 119 -12.87 -26.44 -2.58
N ILE A 120 -13.75 -25.71 -3.26
CA ILE A 120 -14.49 -26.18 -4.44
C ILE A 120 -13.64 -26.02 -5.71
N ASP A 121 -12.99 -24.87 -5.85
CA ASP A 121 -12.15 -24.48 -6.98
C ASP A 121 -10.83 -23.88 -6.47
N SER A 122 -9.83 -24.75 -6.34
CA SER A 122 -8.50 -24.38 -5.84
C SER A 122 -7.63 -23.64 -6.86
N ASN A 123 -8.11 -23.43 -8.09
CA ASN A 123 -7.44 -22.64 -9.12
C ASN A 123 -8.25 -21.38 -9.48
N ASN A 124 -9.20 -20.98 -8.64
CA ASN A 124 -9.95 -19.76 -8.84
C ASN A 124 -9.09 -18.52 -8.58
N PHE A 125 -8.60 -17.86 -9.63
CA PHE A 125 -7.79 -16.65 -9.52
C PHE A 125 -8.48 -15.54 -8.69
N ASN A 126 -9.75 -15.27 -9.01
CA ASN A 126 -10.50 -14.14 -8.43
C ASN A 126 -10.68 -14.28 -6.92
N VAL A 127 -10.93 -15.49 -6.40
CA VAL A 127 -11.11 -15.66 -4.96
C VAL A 127 -9.82 -15.42 -4.18
N TYR A 128 -8.66 -15.76 -4.74
CA TYR A 128 -7.39 -15.51 -4.07
C TYR A 128 -7.07 -14.02 -4.02
N LYS A 129 -7.36 -13.26 -5.09
CA LYS A 129 -7.31 -11.79 -5.09
C LYS A 129 -8.24 -11.21 -4.02
N LEU A 130 -9.49 -11.66 -3.97
CA LEU A 130 -10.47 -11.19 -2.97
C LEU A 130 -10.06 -11.54 -1.54
N LEU A 131 -9.53 -12.75 -1.29
CA LEU A 131 -9.04 -13.16 0.02
C LEU A 131 -7.84 -12.31 0.44
N ALA A 132 -6.87 -12.05 -0.45
CA ALA A 132 -5.74 -11.18 -0.16
C ALA A 132 -6.20 -9.78 0.29
N ASN A 133 -7.20 -9.20 -0.38
CA ASN A 133 -7.72 -7.87 -0.07
C ASN A 133 -8.41 -7.77 1.31
N LEU A 134 -8.79 -8.90 1.92
CA LEU A 134 -9.33 -8.93 3.29
C LEU A 134 -8.24 -8.84 4.37
N TYR A 135 -6.97 -8.90 4.00
CA TYR A 135 -5.82 -8.73 4.89
C TYR A 135 -5.12 -7.43 4.53
N THR A 136 -5.17 -6.44 5.42
CA THR A 136 -4.74 -5.06 5.13
C THR A 136 -3.49 -4.63 5.90
N LEU A 137 -3.04 -5.44 6.85
CA LEU A 137 -1.84 -5.13 7.63
C LEU A 137 -0.58 -5.30 6.77
N PRO A 138 0.41 -4.40 6.87
CA PRO A 138 1.71 -4.62 6.28
C PRO A 138 2.37 -5.88 6.86
N LYS A 139 3.08 -6.65 6.05
CA LYS A 139 3.74 -7.90 6.46
C LYS A 139 2.75 -8.95 6.97
N ASP A 140 1.61 -9.08 6.30
CA ASP A 140 0.63 -10.11 6.60
C ASP A 140 0.95 -11.39 5.82
N SER A 141 1.28 -12.45 6.56
CA SER A 141 1.69 -13.74 5.97
C SER A 141 0.58 -14.43 5.18
N LEU A 142 -0.69 -14.20 5.54
CA LEU A 142 -1.84 -14.76 4.83
C LEU A 142 -2.11 -13.96 3.55
N LYS A 143 -2.00 -12.62 3.59
CA LYS A 143 -2.04 -11.78 2.38
C LYS A 143 -1.00 -12.27 1.36
N LEU A 144 0.26 -12.40 1.80
CA LEU A 144 1.35 -12.88 0.96
C LEU A 144 1.04 -14.26 0.36
N LYS A 145 0.53 -15.19 1.16
CA LYS A 145 0.16 -16.54 0.69
C LYS A 145 -0.90 -16.51 -0.41
N TYR A 146 -1.95 -15.69 -0.23
CA TYR A 146 -3.03 -15.60 -1.21
C TYR A 146 -2.57 -14.90 -2.49
N LEU A 147 -1.78 -13.84 -2.39
CA LEU A 147 -1.18 -13.16 -3.54
C LEU A 147 -0.24 -14.07 -4.32
N LEU A 148 0.61 -14.86 -3.65
CA LEU A 148 1.47 -15.85 -4.29
C LEU A 148 0.65 -16.87 -5.11
N LYS A 149 -0.46 -17.36 -4.55
CA LYS A 149 -1.34 -18.33 -5.23
C LYS A 149 -2.09 -17.68 -6.41
N ALA A 150 -2.58 -16.45 -6.26
CA ALA A 150 -3.18 -15.69 -7.36
C ALA A 150 -2.18 -15.47 -8.50
N ASN A 151 -0.98 -14.98 -8.18
CA ASN A 151 0.09 -14.74 -9.15
C ASN A 151 0.59 -16.03 -9.82
N GLN A 152 0.57 -17.17 -9.12
CA GLN A 152 0.87 -18.46 -9.74
C GLN A 152 -0.14 -18.84 -10.82
N ILE A 153 -1.42 -18.52 -10.63
CA ILE A 153 -2.50 -18.85 -11.57
C ILE A 153 -2.49 -17.88 -12.76
N ASN A 154 -2.33 -16.58 -12.50
CA ASN A 154 -2.19 -15.56 -13.54
C ASN A 154 -1.04 -14.58 -13.18
N PRO A 155 0.19 -14.85 -13.67
CA PRO A 155 1.36 -14.04 -13.35
C PRO A 155 1.44 -12.71 -14.10
N LEU A 156 0.55 -12.48 -15.08
CA LEU A 156 0.52 -11.26 -15.88
C LEU A 156 -0.50 -10.24 -15.35
N GLU A 157 -1.30 -10.60 -14.34
CA GLU A 157 -2.29 -9.66 -13.80
C GLU A 157 -1.62 -8.53 -13.01
N GLY A 158 -1.75 -7.31 -13.53
CA GLY A 158 -1.03 -6.15 -13.00
C GLY A 158 -1.34 -5.81 -11.54
N ASP A 159 -2.63 -5.85 -11.15
CA ASP A 159 -3.05 -5.55 -9.78
C ASP A 159 -2.39 -6.49 -8.76
N VAL A 160 -2.47 -7.81 -9.02
CA VAL A 160 -1.91 -8.82 -8.12
C VAL A 160 -0.39 -8.75 -8.10
N ALA A 161 0.25 -8.49 -9.24
CA ALA A 161 1.68 -8.32 -9.31
C ALA A 161 2.14 -7.09 -8.49
N THR A 162 1.39 -5.99 -8.55
CA THR A 162 1.66 -4.77 -7.76
C THR A 162 1.54 -5.06 -6.27
N ASP A 163 0.41 -5.60 -5.82
CA ASP A 163 0.17 -5.94 -4.41
C ASP A 163 1.21 -6.92 -3.86
N LEU A 164 1.61 -7.92 -4.67
CA LEU A 164 2.61 -8.91 -4.28
C LEU A 164 4.01 -8.31 -4.19
N ALA A 165 4.36 -7.40 -5.10
CA ALA A 165 5.63 -6.70 -5.06
C ALA A 165 5.74 -5.74 -3.85
N GLU A 166 4.65 -5.07 -3.49
CA GLU A 166 4.57 -4.27 -2.27
C GLU A 166 4.76 -5.14 -1.02
N GLU A 167 4.09 -6.29 -0.95
CA GLU A 167 4.22 -7.20 0.19
C GLU A 167 5.65 -7.76 0.30
N HIS A 168 6.25 -8.20 -0.80
CA HIS A 168 7.66 -8.60 -0.82
C HIS A 168 8.59 -7.48 -0.39
N SER A 169 8.34 -6.24 -0.83
CA SER A 169 9.13 -5.06 -0.45
C SER A 169 9.01 -4.74 1.04
N ALA A 170 7.82 -4.90 1.63
CA ALA A 170 7.64 -4.77 3.06
C ALA A 170 8.56 -5.75 3.82
N TYR A 171 8.65 -7.00 3.36
CA TYR A 171 9.60 -8.01 3.87
C TYR A 171 11.07 -7.79 3.45
N GLN A 172 11.41 -6.67 2.80
CA GLN A 172 12.74 -6.37 2.25
C GLN A 172 13.24 -7.38 1.22
N GLN A 173 12.32 -8.11 0.57
CA GLN A 173 12.61 -9.09 -0.47
C GLN A 173 12.58 -8.42 -1.85
N TYR A 174 13.43 -7.41 -2.04
CA TYR A 174 13.38 -6.53 -3.22
C TYR A 174 13.62 -7.26 -4.54
N GLU A 175 14.48 -8.28 -4.57
CA GLU A 175 14.70 -9.11 -5.76
C GLU A 175 13.43 -9.86 -6.19
N LYS A 176 12.67 -10.40 -5.23
CA LYS A 176 11.41 -11.09 -5.54
C LYS A 176 10.35 -10.11 -6.02
N ALA A 177 10.23 -8.97 -5.34
CA ALA A 177 9.32 -7.89 -5.74
C ALA A 177 9.62 -7.43 -7.19
N TYR A 178 10.90 -7.25 -7.51
CA TYR A 178 11.34 -6.88 -8.86
C TYR A 178 10.97 -7.94 -9.89
N GLN A 179 11.20 -9.22 -9.60
CA GLN A 179 10.90 -10.31 -10.54
C GLN A 179 9.40 -10.42 -10.85
N VAL A 180 8.53 -10.25 -9.84
CA VAL A 180 7.08 -10.27 -10.03
C VAL A 180 6.64 -9.17 -11.00
N LEU A 181 7.09 -7.93 -10.78
CA LEU A 181 6.77 -6.81 -11.68
C LEU A 181 7.38 -6.98 -13.07
N ASP A 182 8.61 -7.50 -13.17
CA ASP A 182 9.27 -7.73 -14.47
C ASP A 182 8.52 -8.76 -15.34
N ILE A 183 7.87 -9.75 -14.72
CA ILE A 183 7.02 -10.71 -15.43
C ILE A 183 5.72 -10.03 -15.88
N ALA A 184 5.02 -9.31 -15.00
CA ALA A 184 3.77 -8.65 -15.35
C ALA A 184 3.94 -7.59 -16.45
N ILE A 185 5.01 -6.79 -16.40
CA ILE A 185 5.34 -5.77 -17.42
C ILE A 185 5.62 -6.40 -18.79
N LYS A 186 6.08 -7.65 -18.87
CA LYS A 186 6.22 -8.34 -20.17
C LYS A 186 4.87 -8.67 -20.80
N GLY A 187 3.82 -8.84 -20.00
CA GLY A 187 2.45 -9.06 -20.46
C GLY A 187 1.77 -7.78 -20.94
N ASP A 188 2.07 -6.66 -20.29
CA ASP A 188 1.56 -5.33 -20.64
C ASP A 188 2.67 -4.28 -20.44
N SER A 189 3.46 -4.04 -21.48
CA SER A 189 4.63 -3.16 -21.40
C SER A 189 4.26 -1.69 -21.30
N ASP A 190 3.03 -1.31 -21.66
CA ASP A 190 2.57 0.08 -21.60
C ASP A 190 1.80 0.39 -20.30
N ASN A 191 1.67 -0.59 -19.41
CA ASN A 191 1.05 -0.41 -18.11
C ASN A 191 1.84 0.56 -17.22
N LEU A 192 1.41 1.82 -17.17
CA LEU A 192 2.08 2.86 -16.39
C LEU A 192 2.06 2.56 -14.89
N VAL A 193 1.03 1.87 -14.37
CA VAL A 193 0.94 1.51 -12.95
C VAL A 193 2.05 0.54 -12.57
N LEU A 194 2.25 -0.52 -13.36
CA LEU A 194 3.33 -1.48 -13.13
C LEU A 194 4.73 -0.84 -13.25
N GLN A 195 4.92 0.00 -14.27
CA GLN A 195 6.20 0.70 -14.43
C GLN A 195 6.51 1.61 -13.24
N ARG A 196 5.51 2.34 -12.73
CA ARG A 196 5.64 3.19 -11.53
C ARG A 196 5.98 2.37 -10.30
N ALA A 197 5.26 1.26 -10.07
CA ALA A 197 5.49 0.37 -8.93
C ALA A 197 6.93 -0.19 -8.90
N LYS A 198 7.55 -0.39 -10.06
CA LYS A 198 8.92 -0.94 -10.18
C LYS A 198 10.00 0.03 -9.73
N LEU A 199 9.80 1.35 -9.88
CA LEU A 199 10.84 2.36 -9.62
C LEU A 199 11.42 2.32 -8.19
N PRO A 200 10.62 2.37 -7.11
CA PRO A 200 11.17 2.34 -5.75
C PRO A 200 11.93 1.03 -5.46
N ILE A 201 11.48 -0.09 -6.01
CA ILE A 201 12.14 -1.40 -5.85
C ILE A 201 13.48 -1.42 -6.59
N ALA A 202 13.52 -0.95 -7.84
CA ALA A 202 14.74 -0.84 -8.62
C ALA A 202 15.76 0.10 -7.96
N ASN A 203 15.29 1.17 -7.28
CA ASN A 203 16.13 2.04 -6.45
C ASN A 203 16.78 1.27 -5.29
N GLN A 204 16.04 0.42 -4.58
CA GLN A 204 16.60 -0.41 -3.49
C GLN A 204 17.65 -1.40 -4.02
N LEU A 205 17.43 -1.93 -5.22
CA LEU A 205 18.37 -2.80 -5.93
C LEU A 205 19.54 -2.06 -6.61
N LYS A 206 19.65 -0.74 -6.40
CA LYS A 206 20.69 0.13 -7.00
C LYS A 206 20.69 0.11 -8.54
N LYS A 207 19.57 -0.26 -9.17
CA LYS A 207 19.37 -0.25 -10.62
C LYS A 207 19.04 1.16 -11.12
N TYR A 208 19.86 2.14 -10.76
CA TYR A 208 19.57 3.55 -10.97
C TYR A 208 19.44 3.95 -12.44
N GLY A 209 20.18 3.30 -13.33
CA GLY A 209 20.06 3.55 -14.78
C GLY A 209 18.68 3.18 -15.34
N GLU A 210 18.10 2.07 -14.86
CA GLU A 210 16.76 1.64 -15.21
C GLU A 210 15.71 2.62 -14.66
N VAL A 211 15.85 3.01 -13.39
CA VAL A 211 14.96 3.99 -12.74
C VAL A 211 14.93 5.30 -13.52
N ILE A 212 16.10 5.81 -13.93
CA ILE A 212 16.18 7.05 -14.72
C ILE A 212 15.50 6.86 -16.07
N THR A 213 15.80 5.78 -16.81
CA THR A 213 15.27 5.58 -18.16
C THR A 213 13.75 5.44 -18.17
N SER A 214 13.21 4.56 -17.33
CA SER A 214 11.77 4.32 -17.25
C SER A 214 11.02 5.48 -16.59
N GLY A 215 11.60 6.05 -15.53
CA GLY A 215 11.01 7.19 -14.82
C GLY A 215 10.95 8.45 -15.67
N GLU A 216 11.97 8.76 -16.47
CA GLU A 216 11.90 9.90 -17.42
C GLU A 216 10.82 9.73 -18.48
N LYS A 217 10.51 8.50 -18.90
CA LYS A 217 9.36 8.23 -19.77
C LYS A 217 8.06 8.58 -19.04
N LEU A 218 7.89 8.09 -17.82
CA LEU A 218 6.70 8.34 -16.99
C LEU A 218 6.47 9.83 -16.70
N LEU A 219 7.54 10.59 -16.47
CA LEU A 219 7.47 12.03 -16.20
C LEU A 219 7.01 12.86 -17.41
N LYS A 220 7.14 12.35 -18.64
CA LYS A 220 6.60 13.03 -19.83
C LYS A 220 5.07 12.96 -19.89
N ASP A 221 4.49 11.87 -19.39
CA ASP A 221 3.05 11.64 -19.42
C ASP A 221 2.36 12.27 -18.21
N ALA A 222 2.94 12.14 -17.02
CA ALA A 222 2.46 12.78 -15.80
C ALA A 222 3.58 12.97 -14.77
N ALA A 223 3.64 14.18 -14.21
CA ALA A 223 4.56 14.54 -13.14
C ALA A 223 4.05 14.02 -11.78
N ASP A 224 4.02 12.70 -11.60
CA ASP A 224 3.65 12.05 -10.34
C ASP A 224 4.74 12.26 -9.27
N ALA A 225 4.34 12.64 -8.06
CA ALA A 225 5.26 12.97 -6.97
C ALA A 225 6.17 11.80 -6.57
N GLY A 226 5.64 10.58 -6.58
CA GLY A 226 6.38 9.35 -6.29
C GLY A 226 7.47 9.12 -7.34
N VAL A 227 7.11 9.22 -8.62
CA VAL A 227 8.04 9.10 -9.75
C VAL A 227 9.14 10.14 -9.67
N ILE A 228 8.80 11.42 -9.46
CA ILE A 228 9.78 12.51 -9.34
C ILE A 228 10.80 12.19 -8.23
N LYS A 229 10.30 11.80 -7.04
CA LYS A 229 11.15 11.44 -5.90
C LYS A 229 12.10 10.29 -6.23
N ASP A 230 11.60 9.22 -6.86
CA ASP A 230 12.41 8.05 -7.19
C ASP A 230 13.45 8.33 -8.27
N VAL A 231 13.11 9.10 -9.30
CA VAL A 231 14.04 9.52 -10.35
C VAL A 231 15.10 10.49 -9.80
N ALA A 232 14.71 11.46 -8.99
CA ALA A 232 15.64 12.39 -8.35
C ALA A 232 16.64 11.67 -7.43
N LYS A 233 16.17 10.69 -6.66
CA LYS A 233 17.03 9.81 -5.85
C LYS A 233 18.01 9.02 -6.71
N ALA A 234 17.56 8.44 -7.83
CA ALA A 234 18.46 7.75 -8.77
C ALA A 234 19.49 8.71 -9.39
N TYR A 235 19.09 9.96 -9.66
CA TYR A 235 20.00 11.00 -10.13
C TYR A 235 21.07 11.37 -9.11
N TYR A 236 20.71 11.46 -7.83
CA TYR A 236 21.67 11.65 -6.75
C TYR A 236 22.73 10.52 -6.72
N TYR A 237 22.31 9.25 -6.76
CA TYR A 237 23.25 8.12 -6.71
C TYR A 237 24.11 7.98 -7.97
N THR A 238 23.62 8.45 -9.12
CA THR A 238 24.41 8.52 -10.37
C THR A 238 25.21 9.82 -10.50
N LYS A 239 25.33 10.60 -9.41
CA LYS A 239 26.10 11.86 -9.31
C LYS A 239 25.62 12.98 -10.23
N LYS A 240 24.40 12.88 -10.76
CA LYS A 240 23.74 13.92 -11.56
C LYS A 240 23.00 14.88 -10.62
N TYR A 241 23.75 15.51 -9.73
CA TYR A 241 23.22 16.28 -8.60
C TYR A 241 22.31 17.44 -9.02
N GLN A 242 22.65 18.15 -10.09
CA GLN A 242 21.81 19.26 -10.58
C GLN A 242 20.41 18.76 -10.99
N LYS A 243 20.33 17.66 -11.76
CA LYS A 243 19.05 17.07 -12.16
C LYS A 243 18.23 16.58 -10.95
N ALA A 244 18.89 16.06 -9.92
CA ALA A 244 18.22 15.68 -8.68
C ALA A 244 17.60 16.90 -7.98
N ILE A 245 18.36 18.01 -7.88
CA ILE A 245 17.89 19.27 -7.31
C ILE A 245 16.70 19.82 -8.10
N ASP A 246 16.79 19.85 -9.43
CA ASP A 246 15.73 20.38 -10.29
C ASP A 246 14.41 19.62 -10.08
N LEU A 247 14.47 18.29 -10.02
CA LEU A 247 13.30 17.45 -9.75
C LEU A 247 12.76 17.62 -8.33
N PHE A 248 13.61 17.70 -7.30
CA PHE A 248 13.13 17.93 -5.94
C PHE A 248 12.51 19.32 -5.75
N LYS A 249 12.99 20.34 -6.49
CA LYS A 249 12.36 21.67 -6.50
C LYS A 249 10.94 21.64 -7.07
N LEU A 250 10.66 20.81 -8.07
CA LEU A 250 9.28 20.63 -8.55
C LEU A 250 8.34 20.12 -7.46
N LEU A 251 8.83 19.26 -6.55
CA LEU A 251 8.03 18.81 -5.41
C LEU A 251 7.83 19.94 -4.39
N GLU A 252 8.87 20.73 -4.13
CA GLU A 252 8.80 21.88 -3.22
C GLU A 252 7.84 22.97 -3.74
N GLU A 253 7.87 23.27 -5.04
CA GLU A 253 6.94 24.21 -5.69
C GLU A 253 5.48 23.74 -5.60
N ALA A 254 5.26 22.43 -5.55
CA ALA A 254 3.95 21.83 -5.39
C ALA A 254 3.54 21.59 -3.92
N ALA A 255 4.34 22.05 -2.94
CA ALA A 255 4.14 21.80 -1.51
C ALA A 255 4.05 20.29 -1.16
N MET A 256 4.82 19.46 -1.87
CA MET A 256 4.92 18.00 -1.71
C MET A 256 6.31 17.55 -1.23
N GLU A 257 7.12 18.48 -0.72
CA GLU A 257 8.37 18.17 -0.06
C GLU A 257 8.15 17.33 1.21
N ASN A 258 9.19 16.59 1.60
CA ASN A 258 9.22 15.85 2.85
C ASN A 258 10.68 15.71 3.32
N GLU A 259 10.86 15.14 4.51
CA GLU A 259 12.17 14.88 5.12
C GLU A 259 13.18 14.25 4.12
N ALA A 260 12.76 13.27 3.33
CA ALA A 260 13.66 12.58 2.39
C ALA A 260 14.03 13.46 1.18
N THR A 261 13.08 14.19 0.60
CA THR A 261 13.36 15.04 -0.57
C THR A 261 14.29 16.21 -0.20
N LEU A 262 14.06 16.83 0.97
CA LEU A 262 14.90 17.91 1.50
C LEU A 262 16.31 17.39 1.84
N TYR A 263 16.41 16.20 2.43
CA TYR A 263 17.68 15.56 2.74
C TYR A 263 18.53 15.32 1.49
N TYR A 264 17.96 14.69 0.45
CA TYR A 264 18.70 14.45 -0.80
C TYR A 264 19.02 15.74 -1.56
N THR A 265 18.18 16.78 -1.43
CA THR A 265 18.48 18.10 -1.99
C THR A 265 19.70 18.73 -1.30
N SER A 266 19.75 18.69 0.03
CA SER A 266 20.92 19.13 0.80
C SER A 266 22.20 18.39 0.38
N LEU A 267 22.14 17.05 0.32
CA LEU A 267 23.28 16.23 -0.09
C LEU A 267 23.75 16.56 -1.51
N SER A 268 22.82 16.87 -2.41
CA SER A 268 23.13 17.25 -3.80
C SER A 268 23.84 18.60 -3.86
N TYR A 269 23.36 19.62 -3.16
CA TYR A 269 24.06 20.91 -3.07
C TYR A 269 25.45 20.78 -2.43
N ARG A 270 25.56 19.97 -1.36
CA ARG A 270 26.85 19.69 -0.71
C ARG A 270 27.82 19.03 -1.69
N ALA A 271 27.36 18.07 -2.49
CA ALA A 271 28.20 17.40 -3.49
C ALA A 271 28.65 18.35 -4.61
N LEU A 272 27.85 19.36 -4.93
CA LEU A 272 28.21 20.46 -5.83
C LEU A 272 29.07 21.55 -5.16
N LYS A 273 29.39 21.39 -3.87
CA LYS A 273 30.11 22.37 -3.03
C LYS A 273 29.38 23.70 -2.85
N ASP A 274 28.08 23.75 -3.13
CA ASP A 274 27.21 24.87 -2.74
C ASP A 274 26.81 24.69 -1.27
N TYR A 275 27.78 24.92 -0.39
CA TYR A 275 27.60 24.77 1.04
C TYR A 275 26.54 25.73 1.62
N PRO A 276 26.39 26.98 1.15
CA PRO A 276 25.30 27.84 1.59
C PRO A 276 23.91 27.21 1.36
N GLN A 277 23.62 26.72 0.15
CA GLN A 277 22.34 26.05 -0.13
C GLN A 277 22.21 24.73 0.61
N ALA A 278 23.29 23.93 0.69
CA ALA A 278 23.27 22.69 1.46
C ALA A 278 22.89 22.95 2.93
N ALA A 279 23.40 24.03 3.54
CA ALA A 279 23.06 24.39 4.91
C ALA A 279 21.59 24.82 5.05
N VAL A 280 21.04 25.56 4.07
CA VAL A 280 19.61 25.92 4.03
C VAL A 280 18.75 24.66 4.00
N TYR A 281 19.00 23.75 3.05
CA TYR A 281 18.18 22.54 2.90
C TYR A 281 18.38 21.56 4.05
N THR A 282 19.57 21.51 4.68
CA THR A 282 19.75 20.71 5.90
C THR A 282 18.92 21.25 7.06
N ARG A 283 18.84 22.59 7.22
CA ARG A 283 17.96 23.20 8.24
C ARG A 283 16.48 22.92 7.94
N LYS A 284 16.02 23.07 6.70
CA LYS A 284 14.66 22.66 6.30
C LYS A 284 14.38 21.19 6.64
N THR A 285 15.34 20.29 6.38
CA THR A 285 15.23 18.87 6.75
C THR A 285 15.06 18.67 8.27
N ILE A 286 15.75 19.48 9.09
CA ILE A 286 15.65 19.45 10.55
C ILE A 286 14.29 20.01 11.02
N ASP A 287 13.81 21.09 10.40
CA ASP A 287 12.57 21.77 10.77
C ASP A 287 11.33 20.91 10.42
N GLU A 288 11.39 20.20 9.29
CA GLU A 288 10.39 19.20 8.89
C GLU A 288 10.36 17.98 9.83
N ALA A 289 11.43 17.78 10.60
CA ALA A 289 11.64 16.56 11.38
C ALA A 289 11.27 16.71 12.86
N ILE A 290 10.22 15.97 13.28
CA ILE A 290 10.12 15.37 14.62
C ILE A 290 10.54 13.88 14.50
N SER A 291 11.76 13.63 14.00
CA SER A 291 12.24 12.31 13.56
C SER A 291 13.32 11.74 14.50
N PRO A 292 13.41 10.40 14.68
CA PRO A 292 14.57 9.77 15.31
C PRO A 292 15.92 10.09 14.63
N ASN A 293 15.88 10.61 13.40
CA ASN A 293 17.05 10.95 12.59
C ASN A 293 17.59 12.37 12.82
N THR A 294 16.97 13.19 13.69
CA THR A 294 17.40 14.59 13.91
C THR A 294 18.90 14.71 14.24
N SER A 295 19.45 13.77 15.01
CA SER A 295 20.89 13.69 15.30
C SER A 295 21.76 13.55 14.04
N SER A 296 21.34 12.72 13.09
CA SER A 296 22.02 12.53 11.80
C SER A 296 21.94 13.80 10.94
N TYR A 297 20.84 14.56 10.99
CA TYR A 297 20.75 15.83 10.25
C TYR A 297 21.60 16.93 10.85
N TYR A 298 21.70 17.02 12.18
CA TYR A 298 22.69 17.90 12.80
C TYR A 298 24.13 17.46 12.49
N SER A 299 24.38 16.16 12.35
CA SER A 299 25.68 15.64 11.88
C SER A 299 25.97 16.10 10.46
N LEU A 300 24.98 16.03 9.55
CA LEU A 300 25.11 16.56 8.19
C LEU A 300 25.32 18.09 8.19
N LEU A 301 24.59 18.84 9.02
CA LEU A 301 24.73 20.29 9.12
C LEU A 301 26.13 20.68 9.62
N GLY A 302 26.64 19.97 10.62
CA GLY A 302 28.01 20.12 11.10
C GLY A 302 29.03 19.87 10.00
N LEU A 303 28.85 18.81 9.22
CA LEU A 303 29.71 18.48 8.08
C LEU A 303 29.67 19.54 6.98
N VAL A 304 28.48 20.04 6.63
CA VAL A 304 28.32 21.13 5.65
C VAL A 304 29.06 22.39 6.10
N TYR A 305 28.89 22.79 7.37
CA TYR A 305 29.61 23.95 7.91
C TYR A 305 31.13 23.72 7.99
N GLU A 306 31.56 22.51 8.34
CA GLU A 306 32.96 22.15 8.39
C GLU A 306 33.63 22.28 7.02
N GLU A 307 32.99 21.77 5.97
CA GLU A 307 33.46 21.86 4.58
C GLU A 307 33.42 23.31 4.05
N ASN A 308 32.45 24.11 4.53
CA ASN A 308 32.41 25.56 4.30
C ASN A 308 33.39 26.37 5.17
N ASN A 309 34.28 25.71 5.91
CA ASN A 309 35.25 26.32 6.83
C ASN A 309 34.63 27.19 7.95
N GLN A 310 33.35 27.01 8.26
CA GLN A 310 32.63 27.69 9.35
C GLN A 310 32.74 26.88 10.64
N LEU A 311 33.97 26.75 11.16
CA LEU A 311 34.31 25.81 12.25
C LEU A 311 33.48 26.01 13.53
N THR A 312 33.16 27.26 13.89
CA THR A 312 32.31 27.57 15.06
C THR A 312 30.89 27.02 14.90
N LEU A 313 30.30 27.20 13.72
CA LEU A 313 28.97 26.70 13.40
C LEU A 313 28.96 25.17 13.29
N ALA A 314 30.02 24.59 12.70
CA ALA A 314 30.20 23.13 12.63
C ALA A 314 30.20 22.50 14.02
N ASN A 315 31.02 23.03 14.94
CA ASN A 315 31.09 22.58 16.32
C ASN A 315 29.75 22.71 17.04
N ALA A 316 29.04 23.84 16.85
CA ALA A 316 27.72 24.06 17.44
C ALA A 316 26.69 23.05 16.92
N ALA A 317 26.64 22.80 15.60
CA ALA A 317 25.72 21.85 14.99
C ALA A 317 25.98 20.42 15.44
N TYR A 318 27.23 19.96 15.43
CA TYR A 318 27.57 18.62 15.94
C TYR A 318 27.19 18.44 17.42
N LYS A 319 27.50 19.43 18.28
CA LYS A 319 27.11 19.39 19.70
C LYS A 319 25.60 19.42 19.88
N LYS A 320 24.87 20.15 19.03
CA LYS A 320 23.40 20.16 19.04
C LYS A 320 22.85 18.78 18.69
N GLY A 321 23.46 18.07 17.74
CA GLY A 321 23.13 16.68 17.43
C GLY A 321 23.25 15.73 18.63
N LEU A 322 24.25 15.94 19.50
CA LEU A 322 24.43 15.13 20.72
C LEU A 322 23.32 15.33 21.77
N GLN A 323 22.54 16.42 21.69
CA GLN A 323 21.39 16.63 22.57
C GLN A 323 20.18 15.75 22.21
N PHE A 324 20.20 15.16 21.01
CA PHE A 324 19.25 14.14 20.58
C PHE A 324 19.84 12.75 20.84
N LYS A 325 19.42 11.72 20.07
CA LYS A 325 20.02 10.40 20.17
C LYS A 325 21.45 10.43 19.60
N ALA A 326 22.46 10.40 20.46
CA ALA A 326 23.84 10.27 20.03
C ALA A 326 24.04 8.97 19.25
N THR A 327 24.63 9.06 18.05
CA THR A 327 24.91 7.92 17.17
C THR A 327 26.41 7.67 17.07
N PRO A 328 26.84 6.43 16.77
CA PRO A 328 28.25 6.15 16.51
C PRO A 328 28.85 7.10 15.46
N THR A 329 28.12 7.31 14.35
CA THR A 329 28.53 8.22 13.28
C THR A 329 28.80 9.64 13.77
N LEU A 330 27.94 10.20 14.66
CA LEU A 330 28.15 11.54 15.19
C LEU A 330 29.39 11.62 16.10
N TYR A 331 29.65 10.60 16.92
CA TYR A 331 30.87 10.53 17.72
C TYR A 331 32.12 10.47 16.85
N TYR A 332 32.11 9.64 15.81
CA TYR A 332 33.22 9.54 14.87
C TYR A 332 33.49 10.87 14.16
N ARG A 333 32.44 11.54 13.66
CA ARG A 333 32.54 12.86 13.01
C ARG A 333 33.14 13.91 13.95
N LEU A 334 32.66 13.98 15.19
CA LEU A 334 33.22 14.88 16.20
C LEU A 334 34.68 14.58 16.51
N ALA A 335 35.06 13.31 16.60
CA ALA A 335 36.44 12.91 16.86
C ALA A 335 37.37 13.40 15.75
N VAL A 336 37.05 13.09 14.50
CA VAL A 336 37.82 13.53 13.33
C VAL A 336 37.85 15.05 13.21
N PHE A 337 36.73 15.73 13.47
CA PHE A 337 36.65 17.19 13.46
C PHE A 337 37.58 17.84 14.50
N TYR A 338 37.56 17.34 15.74
CA TYR A 338 38.45 17.84 16.80
C TYR A 338 39.92 17.55 16.52
N ASP A 339 40.22 16.38 15.94
CA ASP A 339 41.57 15.93 15.62
C ASP A 339 42.18 16.77 14.49
N THR A 340 41.44 16.93 13.39
CA THR A 340 41.99 17.45 12.13
C THR A 340 41.74 18.94 11.93
N ARG A 341 40.53 19.44 12.25
CA ARG A 341 40.14 20.83 11.97
C ARG A 341 40.44 21.75 13.15
N LEU A 342 40.16 21.31 14.37
CA LEU A 342 40.42 22.09 15.59
C LEU A 342 41.77 21.81 16.24
N LYS A 343 42.43 20.69 15.90
CA LYS A 343 43.72 20.25 16.46
C LYS A 343 43.70 20.15 18.00
N GLN A 344 42.61 19.62 18.56
CA GLN A 344 42.40 19.45 20.00
C GLN A 344 42.46 17.97 20.38
N GLY A 345 43.67 17.44 20.60
CA GLY A 345 43.94 16.02 20.86
C GLY A 345 43.10 15.43 22.00
N LYS A 346 42.97 16.12 23.14
CA LYS A 346 42.16 15.67 24.29
C LYS A 346 40.69 15.47 23.95
N ASN A 347 40.11 16.38 23.15
CA ASN A 347 38.71 16.26 22.72
C ASN A 347 38.56 15.16 21.67
N ALA A 348 39.50 15.05 20.73
CA ALA A 348 39.51 13.97 19.74
C ALA A 348 39.54 12.59 20.42
N LEU A 349 40.45 12.39 21.38
CA LEU A 349 40.59 11.17 22.16
C LEU A 349 39.28 10.81 22.89
N LYS A 350 38.62 11.79 23.53
CA LYS A 350 37.31 11.58 24.17
C LYS A 350 36.28 11.02 23.18
N TYR A 351 36.17 11.61 21.99
CA TYR A 351 35.14 11.22 21.03
C TYR A 351 35.45 9.92 20.28
N TYR A 352 36.71 9.60 19.97
CA TYR A 352 37.07 8.27 19.44
C TYR A 352 36.73 7.16 20.44
N ASN A 353 36.96 7.39 21.73
CA ASN A 353 36.59 6.43 22.78
C ASN A 353 35.06 6.27 22.90
N LEU A 354 34.30 7.37 22.85
CA LEU A 354 32.84 7.32 22.84
C LEU A 354 32.28 6.58 21.61
N TYR A 355 32.89 6.79 20.44
CA TYR A 355 32.57 6.06 19.22
C TYR A 355 32.73 4.55 19.43
N LEU A 356 33.90 4.07 19.85
CA LEU A 356 34.12 2.64 20.09
C LEU A 356 33.20 2.06 21.19
N LYS A 357 32.95 2.83 22.26
CA LYS A 357 32.03 2.44 23.34
C LYS A 357 30.58 2.32 22.88
N SER A 358 30.17 3.08 21.86
CA SER A 358 28.83 3.04 21.29
C SER A 358 28.52 1.78 20.47
N ARG A 359 29.50 0.87 20.32
CA ARG A 359 29.39 -0.41 19.59
C ARG A 359 28.93 -0.21 18.13
N PRO A 360 29.73 0.49 17.31
CA PRO A 360 29.47 0.66 15.87
C PRO A 360 29.37 -0.70 15.14
N SER A 361 28.79 -0.67 13.94
CA SER A 361 28.59 -1.87 13.12
C SER A 361 29.94 -2.49 12.75
N LEU A 362 30.14 -3.76 13.11
CA LEU A 362 31.37 -4.47 12.77
C LEU A 362 31.52 -4.72 11.26
N MET A 363 30.41 -4.68 10.52
CA MET A 363 30.37 -4.87 9.08
C MET A 363 30.53 -3.52 8.36
N ASP A 364 29.69 -2.54 8.71
CA ASP A 364 29.60 -1.29 7.94
C ASP A 364 30.71 -0.30 8.33
N ASP A 365 31.11 -0.29 9.60
CA ASP A 365 32.04 0.71 10.14
C ASP A 365 33.46 0.15 10.36
N LYS A 366 33.79 -0.98 9.71
CA LYS A 366 35.06 -1.71 9.92
C LYS A 366 36.29 -0.81 9.77
N GLU A 367 36.30 0.07 8.78
CA GLU A 367 37.41 1.00 8.52
C GLU A 367 37.47 2.11 9.58
N GLU A 368 36.33 2.69 9.94
CA GLU A 368 36.24 3.73 10.98
C GLU A 368 36.66 3.20 12.35
N ILE A 369 36.30 1.94 12.67
CA ILE A 369 36.73 1.24 13.89
C ILE A 369 38.25 1.08 13.90
N LYS A 370 38.83 0.58 12.79
CA LYS A 370 40.28 0.40 12.66
C LYS A 370 41.01 1.73 12.84
N PHE A 371 40.60 2.74 12.08
CA PHE A 371 41.18 4.08 12.15
C PHE A 371 41.10 4.67 13.56
N SER A 372 39.96 4.55 14.24
CA SER A 372 39.78 5.09 15.59
C SER A 372 40.71 4.44 16.61
N LYS A 373 40.91 3.11 16.54
CA LYS A 373 41.84 2.39 17.44
C LYS A 373 43.29 2.84 17.21
N ASP A 374 43.71 2.90 15.96
CA ASP A 374 45.06 3.31 15.58
C ASP A 374 45.32 4.76 16.03
N ARG A 375 44.34 5.65 15.84
CA ARG A 375 44.47 7.06 16.22
C ARG A 375 44.46 7.29 17.73
N ILE A 376 43.66 6.54 18.49
CA ILE A 376 43.71 6.56 19.96
C ILE A 376 45.11 6.20 20.48
N ALA A 377 45.71 5.14 19.93
CA ALA A 377 47.05 4.71 20.33
C ALA A 377 48.09 5.81 20.07
N GLN A 378 48.01 6.51 18.94
CA GLN A 378 48.90 7.63 18.62
C GLN A 378 48.72 8.82 19.56
N LEU A 379 47.47 9.23 19.83
CA LEU A 379 47.18 10.40 20.66
C LEU A 379 47.64 10.18 22.12
N ASN A 380 47.52 8.96 22.65
CA ASN A 380 48.00 8.61 23.99
C ASN A 380 49.53 8.61 24.14
N LEU A 381 50.29 8.59 23.03
CA LEU A 381 51.76 8.68 23.05
C LEU A 381 52.27 10.12 23.01
N THR A 382 51.39 11.08 22.73
CA THR A 382 51.73 12.50 22.53
C THR A 382 51.24 13.42 23.65
N ASP A 383 50.40 12.90 24.56
CA ASP A 383 50.02 13.54 25.83
C ASP A 383 50.98 13.10 26.95
#